data_AF-A0A7J7V7F1-F1
#
_entry.id   AF-A0A7J7V7F1-F1
#
_cell.length_a   1.000
_cell.length_b   1.000
_cell.length_c   1.000
_cell.angle_alpha   90.00
_cell.angle_beta   90.00
_cell.angle_gamma   90.00
#
_symmetry.space_group_name_H-M   'P 1'
#
loop_
_entity.id
_entity.type
_entity.pdbx_description
1 polymer ?
#
loop_
_entity_poly.entity_id
_entity_poly.type
_entity_poly.pdbx_seq_one_letter_code
_entity_poly.pdbx_strand_id
1 'polypeptide(L)'
;MSQWRHARGSWDQGRVFSGRSSVKKKKGGNHIPERWKDYLPVGQRMPGTRFIAFKVPLKKSFEGNLVPEERFSPLDLFNKIQEQNEELGLIIDLTYTHRYYKPEDLPETVPYLKIYTVGHQVPDDDTIFKFKCAVNGFLKENKDNEVSGRKD
;
A
#
# COMPACT_ATOMS: atom_id res chain seq x y z
N MET A 1 -41.24 -44.89 46.07
CA MET A 1 -42.10 -45.85 45.34
C MET A 1 -43.22 -45.09 44.64
N SER A 2 -43.10 -44.90 43.33
CA SER A 2 -44.21 -44.87 42.38
C SER A 2 -43.61 -44.81 40.98
N GLN A 3 -43.56 -45.98 40.36
CA GLN A 3 -43.28 -46.15 38.95
C GLN A 3 -44.57 -45.86 38.19
N TRP A 4 -44.47 -45.12 37.09
CA TRP A 4 -45.42 -45.27 35.98
C TRP A 4 -44.65 -45.50 34.69
N ARG A 5 -45.13 -46.50 33.97
CA ARG A 5 -44.52 -47.12 32.79
C ARG A 5 -45.03 -46.45 31.50
N HIS A 6 -44.09 -46.31 30.57
CA HIS A 6 -44.18 -46.40 29.10
C HIS A 6 -45.45 -45.93 28.35
N ALA A 7 -45.21 -45.04 27.37
CA ALA A 7 -45.77 -45.20 26.04
C ALA A 7 -44.72 -44.82 24.98
N ARG A 8 -44.59 -45.68 23.96
CA ARG A 8 -43.74 -45.52 22.78
C ARG A 8 -44.44 -44.63 21.76
N GLY A 9 -43.69 -43.78 21.07
CA GLY A 9 -44.11 -43.09 19.85
C GLY A 9 -42.88 -42.83 18.98
N SER A 10 -42.93 -43.30 17.74
CA SER A 10 -41.82 -43.50 16.82
C SER A 10 -41.73 -42.34 15.79
N TRP A 11 -40.51 -41.84 15.57
CA TRP A 11 -39.91 -41.35 14.32
C TRP A 11 -40.72 -40.38 13.44
N ASP A 12 -40.20 -39.14 13.28
CA ASP A 12 -40.19 -38.49 11.97
C ASP A 12 -38.88 -37.70 11.78
N GLN A 13 -38.27 -37.92 10.62
CA GLN A 13 -37.01 -37.34 10.18
C GLN A 13 -37.25 -35.99 9.49
N GLY A 14 -36.31 -35.06 9.72
CA GLY A 14 -35.90 -34.14 8.66
C GLY A 14 -36.31 -32.70 8.86
N ARG A 15 -35.34 -31.88 9.28
CA ARG A 15 -34.61 -30.96 8.38
C ARG A 15 -33.66 -30.15 9.24
N VAL A 16 -32.39 -30.58 9.23
CA VAL A 16 -31.28 -29.73 9.65
C VAL A 16 -31.20 -28.61 8.62
N PHE A 17 -31.66 -27.41 8.98
CA PHE A 17 -31.31 -26.20 8.24
C PHE A 17 -29.80 -26.01 8.38
N SER A 18 -29.06 -26.49 7.38
CA SER A 18 -27.66 -26.12 7.22
C SER A 18 -27.63 -24.63 6.88
N GLY A 19 -27.43 -23.82 7.91
CA GLY A 19 -27.01 -22.44 7.78
C GLY A 19 -25.69 -22.41 7.04
N ARG A 20 -25.75 -22.37 5.71
CA ARG A 20 -24.61 -22.04 4.85
C ARG A 20 -24.42 -20.53 5.01
N SER A 21 -23.88 -20.13 6.15
CA SER A 21 -23.23 -18.84 6.27
C SER A 21 -22.15 -18.83 5.21
N SER A 22 -22.39 -18.11 4.11
CA SER A 22 -21.35 -17.77 3.16
C SER A 22 -20.29 -17.03 3.96
N VAL A 23 -19.26 -17.75 4.39
CA VAL A 23 -18.04 -17.15 4.93
C VAL A 23 -17.54 -16.27 3.80
N LYS A 24 -17.80 -14.97 3.90
CA LYS A 24 -17.18 -13.97 3.04
C LYS A 24 -15.68 -14.15 3.28
N LYS A 25 -15.01 -14.82 2.34
CA LYS A 25 -13.55 -14.95 2.30
C LYS A 25 -13.02 -13.54 2.53
N LYS A 26 -12.32 -13.31 3.64
CA LYS A 26 -11.62 -12.04 3.87
C LYS A 26 -10.76 -11.82 2.63
N LYS A 27 -11.06 -10.80 1.82
CA LYS A 27 -10.22 -10.37 0.69
C LYS A 27 -8.94 -9.69 1.22
N GLY A 28 -8.20 -10.39 2.08
CA GLY A 28 -6.85 -10.03 2.50
C GLY A 28 -5.86 -10.87 1.71
N GLY A 29 -5.94 -10.81 0.38
CA GLY A 29 -5.04 -11.53 -0.51
C GLY A 29 -4.01 -10.59 -1.12
N ASN A 30 -2.85 -11.14 -1.48
CA ASN A 30 -1.77 -10.48 -2.24
C ASN A 30 -2.19 -10.12 -3.69
N HIS A 31 -3.45 -9.74 -3.88
CA HIS A 31 -4.00 -9.28 -5.14
C HIS A 31 -3.33 -7.96 -5.52
N ILE A 32 -2.93 -7.86 -6.79
CA ILE A 32 -2.34 -6.65 -7.35
C ILE A 32 -3.42 -5.57 -7.43
N PRO A 33 -3.15 -4.31 -7.06
CA PRO A 33 -4.14 -3.24 -7.20
C PRO A 33 -4.59 -3.10 -8.66
N GLU A 34 -5.85 -2.72 -8.86
CA GLU A 34 -6.41 -2.53 -10.19
C GLU A 34 -5.58 -1.52 -11.00
N ARG A 35 -5.30 -1.84 -12.26
CA ARG A 35 -4.44 -1.05 -13.19
C ARG A 35 -3.00 -0.81 -12.74
N TRP A 36 -2.53 -1.39 -11.64
CA TRP A 36 -1.16 -1.14 -11.15
C TRP A 36 -0.07 -1.51 -12.17
N LYS A 37 -0.33 -2.53 -13.00
CA LYS A 37 0.56 -2.98 -14.07
C LYS A 37 0.67 -1.99 -15.23
N ASP A 38 -0.35 -1.15 -15.40
CA ASP A 38 -0.48 -0.24 -16.54
C ASP A 38 0.37 1.04 -16.37
N TYR A 39 0.84 1.31 -15.15
CA TYR A 39 1.64 2.48 -14.84
C TYR A 39 3.14 2.17 -14.83
N LEU A 40 3.93 3.12 -15.32
CA LEU A 40 5.38 3.13 -15.16
C LEU A 40 5.75 3.09 -13.66
N PRO A 41 6.81 2.37 -13.27
CA PRO A 41 7.21 2.28 -11.87
C PRO A 41 7.56 3.63 -11.22
N VAL A 42 8.41 4.42 -11.89
CA VAL A 42 8.98 5.67 -11.39
C VAL A 42 8.92 6.72 -12.51
N GLY A 43 8.40 7.91 -12.23
CA GLY A 43 8.44 9.05 -13.12
C GLY A 43 9.79 9.77 -13.07
N GLN A 44 9.98 10.77 -13.95
CA GLN A 44 11.14 11.66 -13.86
C GLN A 44 10.93 12.70 -12.75
N ARG A 45 12.02 13.28 -12.26
CA ARG A 45 11.95 14.47 -11.41
C ARG A 45 11.19 15.58 -12.13
N MET A 46 10.21 16.16 -11.44
CA MET A 46 9.39 17.25 -11.99
C MET A 46 10.24 18.54 -12.07
N PRO A 47 10.43 19.14 -13.26
CA PRO A 47 11.24 20.34 -13.43
C PRO A 47 10.78 21.49 -12.53
N GLY A 48 11.74 22.24 -11.97
CA GLY A 48 11.45 23.33 -11.03
C GLY A 48 10.98 22.87 -9.65
N THR A 49 11.02 21.57 -9.35
CA THR A 49 10.67 21.02 -8.03
C THR A 49 11.72 20.00 -7.57
N ARG A 50 11.48 19.44 -6.38
CA ARG A 50 12.22 18.30 -5.82
C ARG A 50 11.34 17.05 -5.68
N PHE A 51 10.30 16.94 -6.51
CA PHE A 51 9.38 15.81 -6.48
C PHE A 51 9.71 14.78 -7.55
N ILE A 52 9.68 13.51 -7.14
CA ILE A 52 9.58 12.34 -8.01
C ILE A 52 8.33 11.59 -7.59
N ALA A 53 7.47 11.26 -8.55
CA ALA A 53 6.30 10.42 -8.32
C ALA A 53 6.57 8.99 -8.78
N PHE A 54 6.10 8.00 -8.02
CA PHE A 54 6.23 6.58 -8.34
C PHE A 54 4.96 5.83 -7.91
N LYS A 55 4.63 4.73 -8.60
CA LYS A 55 3.54 3.85 -8.16
C LYS A 55 3.97 3.10 -6.90
N VAL A 56 3.04 2.55 -6.13
CA VAL A 56 3.39 1.88 -4.88
C VAL A 56 4.28 0.64 -5.13
N PRO A 57 5.46 0.49 -4.50
CA PRO A 57 6.22 -0.75 -4.55
C PRO A 57 5.50 -1.87 -3.79
N LEU A 58 5.67 -3.11 -4.24
CA LEU A 58 5.02 -4.29 -3.67
C LEU A 58 6.07 -5.21 -3.06
N LYS A 59 5.85 -5.61 -1.80
CA LYS A 59 6.70 -6.58 -1.10
C LYS A 59 6.61 -7.97 -1.74
N LYS A 60 7.59 -8.82 -1.41
CA LYS A 60 7.77 -10.16 -1.98
C LYS A 60 6.51 -11.04 -2.02
N SER A 61 5.59 -10.88 -1.06
CA SER A 61 4.35 -11.67 -1.03
C SER A 61 3.43 -11.46 -2.23
N PHE A 62 3.58 -10.36 -2.98
CA PHE A 62 2.84 -10.08 -4.21
C PHE A 62 3.47 -10.68 -5.47
N GLU A 63 4.76 -11.06 -5.43
CA GLU A 63 5.51 -11.52 -6.61
C GLU A 63 4.92 -12.77 -7.27
N GLY A 64 4.24 -13.63 -6.51
CA GLY A 64 3.56 -14.81 -7.08
C GLY A 64 2.43 -14.48 -8.07
N ASN A 65 1.99 -13.22 -8.14
CA ASN A 65 0.98 -12.73 -9.07
C ASN A 65 1.56 -11.83 -10.19
N LEU A 66 2.88 -11.75 -10.30
CA LEU A 66 3.62 -10.91 -11.25
C LEU A 66 4.66 -11.74 -12.00
N VAL A 67 4.78 -11.51 -13.31
CA VAL A 67 5.97 -11.98 -14.05
C VAL A 67 7.20 -11.15 -13.62
N PRO A 68 8.43 -11.67 -13.72
CA PRO A 68 9.63 -10.98 -13.24
C PRO A 68 9.75 -9.53 -13.72
N GLU A 69 9.38 -9.26 -14.97
CA GLU A 69 9.49 -7.95 -15.63
C GLU A 69 8.47 -6.92 -15.10
N GLU A 70 7.37 -7.39 -14.50
CA GLU A 70 6.35 -6.53 -13.90
C GLU A 70 6.65 -6.20 -12.43
N ARG A 71 7.64 -6.86 -11.83
CA ARG A 71 7.95 -6.68 -10.40
C ARG A 71 8.49 -5.27 -10.16
N PHE A 72 8.06 -4.72 -9.03
CA PHE A 72 8.54 -3.44 -8.55
C PHE A 72 8.51 -3.45 -7.02
N SER A 73 9.64 -3.85 -6.45
CA SER A 73 9.89 -3.91 -5.02
C SER A 73 10.41 -2.57 -4.48
N PRO A 74 10.47 -2.40 -3.14
CA PRO A 74 11.14 -1.25 -2.54
C PRO A 74 12.60 -1.11 -3.00
N LEU A 75 13.33 -2.21 -3.19
CA LEU A 75 14.70 -2.18 -3.72
C LEU A 75 14.73 -1.64 -5.16
N ASP A 76 13.78 -2.07 -6.00
CA ASP A 76 13.69 -1.60 -7.39
C ASP A 76 13.39 -0.09 -7.47
N LEU A 77 12.66 0.47 -6.49
CA LEU A 77 12.45 1.92 -6.38
C LEU A 77 13.80 2.65 -6.23
N PHE A 78 14.63 2.26 -5.28
CA PHE A 78 15.92 2.93 -5.05
C PHE A 78 16.88 2.77 -6.21
N ASN A 79 16.98 1.56 -6.78
CA ASN A 79 17.79 1.32 -7.97
C ASN A 79 17.38 2.25 -9.13
N LYS A 80 16.07 2.38 -9.39
CA LYS A 80 15.55 3.26 -10.45
C LYS A 80 15.76 4.75 -10.19
N ILE A 81 15.72 5.18 -8.93
CA ILE A 81 16.05 6.57 -8.58
C ILE A 81 17.53 6.84 -8.81
N GLN A 82 18.41 5.91 -8.42
CA GLN A 82 19.84 6.02 -8.65
C GLN A 82 20.19 5.98 -10.15
N GLU A 83 19.50 5.17 -10.96
CA GLU A 83 19.62 5.15 -12.43
C GLU A 83 19.28 6.52 -13.06
N GLN A 84 18.40 7.30 -12.44
CA GLN A 84 18.10 8.69 -12.84
C GLN A 84 19.11 9.72 -12.30
N ASN A 85 20.13 9.27 -11.57
CA ASN A 85 21.11 10.13 -10.88
C ASN A 85 20.44 11.10 -9.87
N GLU A 86 19.38 10.63 -9.22
CA GLU A 86 18.66 11.35 -8.16
C GLU A 86 18.79 10.59 -6.83
N GLU A 87 18.41 11.25 -5.73
CA GLU A 87 18.40 10.65 -4.39
C GLU A 87 17.10 11.02 -3.66
N LEU A 88 16.50 10.06 -2.95
CA LEU A 88 15.30 10.32 -2.13
C LEU A 88 15.70 10.77 -0.73
N GLY A 89 15.28 11.98 -0.35
CA GLY A 89 15.45 12.49 1.03
C GLY A 89 14.23 12.33 1.94
N LEU A 90 13.05 12.01 1.38
CA LEU A 90 11.82 11.77 2.13
C LEU A 90 10.85 10.97 1.24
N ILE A 91 10.23 9.93 1.80
CA ILE A 91 9.10 9.24 1.18
C ILE A 91 7.81 9.66 1.88
N ILE A 92 6.86 10.21 1.12
CA ILE A 92 5.49 10.47 1.57
C ILE A 92 4.57 9.45 0.93
N ASP A 93 4.09 8.49 1.71
CA ASP A 93 3.16 7.44 1.26
C ASP A 93 1.72 7.90 1.48
N LEU A 94 1.02 8.09 0.36
CA LEU A 94 -0.36 8.56 0.33
C LEU A 94 -1.40 7.42 0.31
N THR A 95 -0.97 6.16 0.26
CA THR A 95 -1.92 5.04 0.17
C THR A 95 -2.71 4.88 1.47
N TYR A 96 -3.99 4.50 1.37
CA TYR A 96 -4.86 4.29 2.54
C TYR A 96 -4.66 2.91 3.22
N THR A 97 -3.48 2.30 3.10
CA THR A 97 -3.24 0.92 3.56
C THR A 97 -1.76 0.62 3.83
N HIS A 98 -1.47 -0.36 4.67
CA HIS A 98 -0.12 -0.87 4.97
C HIS A 98 0.19 -2.21 4.33
N ARG A 99 -0.67 -2.67 3.40
CA ARG A 99 -0.54 -4.02 2.85
C ARG A 99 0.64 -4.19 1.91
N TYR A 100 1.05 -3.12 1.21
CA TYR A 100 1.92 -3.20 0.03
C TYR A 100 3.39 -3.40 0.37
N TYR A 101 3.91 -2.64 1.31
CA TYR A 101 5.24 -2.77 1.90
C TYR A 101 5.19 -2.20 3.31
N LYS A 102 6.24 -2.44 4.10
CA LYS A 102 6.41 -1.83 5.42
C LYS A 102 7.55 -0.81 5.39
N PRO A 103 7.55 0.18 6.29
CA PRO A 103 8.68 1.09 6.43
C PRO A 103 10.01 0.35 6.65
N GLU A 104 9.99 -0.78 7.35
CA GLU A 104 11.16 -1.63 7.56
C GLU A 104 11.72 -2.29 6.27
N ASP A 105 10.94 -2.30 5.18
CA ASP A 105 11.41 -2.75 3.87
C ASP A 105 12.19 -1.65 3.12
N LEU A 106 12.27 -0.43 3.66
CA LEU A 106 13.01 0.71 3.11
C LEU A 106 14.37 0.89 3.81
N PRO A 107 15.36 1.55 3.16
CA PRO A 107 16.58 1.98 3.81
C PRO A 107 16.28 2.88 5.01
N GLU A 108 16.91 2.59 6.16
CA GLU A 108 16.77 3.37 7.40
C GLU A 108 17.18 4.85 7.24
N THR A 109 18.01 5.15 6.26
CA THR A 109 18.52 6.49 5.96
C THR A 109 17.47 7.41 5.34
N VAL A 110 16.35 6.88 4.85
CA VAL A 110 15.33 7.67 4.15
C VAL A 110 14.10 7.79 5.04
N PRO A 111 13.82 8.98 5.59
CA PRO A 111 12.61 9.24 6.36
C PRO A 111 11.35 8.81 5.60
N TYR A 112 10.42 8.19 6.31
CA TYR A 112 9.13 7.75 5.79
C TYR A 112 7.99 8.43 6.55
N LEU A 113 7.04 8.99 5.81
CA LEU A 113 5.82 9.58 6.35
C LEU A 113 4.58 9.00 5.67
N LYS A 114 3.65 8.48 6.48
CA LYS A 114 2.32 8.04 6.01
C LYS A 114 1.30 9.18 6.15
N ILE A 115 0.65 9.53 5.05
CA ILE A 115 -0.53 10.42 5.05
C ILE A 115 -1.69 9.68 4.39
N TYR A 116 -2.59 9.13 5.21
CA TYR A 116 -3.71 8.35 4.71
C TYR A 116 -4.62 9.19 3.81
N THR A 117 -4.55 8.96 2.50
CA THR A 117 -5.35 9.70 1.52
C THR A 117 -6.42 8.77 0.93
N VAL A 118 -7.68 9.17 1.03
CA VAL A 118 -8.79 8.40 0.47
C VAL A 118 -8.75 8.46 -1.06
N GLY A 119 -8.75 7.30 -1.72
CA GLY A 119 -8.75 7.22 -3.17
C GLY A 119 -10.08 7.67 -3.81
N HIS A 120 -10.03 8.04 -5.09
CA HIS A 120 -11.18 8.47 -5.90
C HIS A 120 -11.92 9.71 -5.38
N GLN A 121 -11.32 10.47 -4.48
CA GLN A 121 -11.86 11.73 -3.94
C GLN A 121 -10.74 12.77 -3.90
N VAL A 122 -11.11 14.04 -3.95
CA VAL A 122 -10.17 15.14 -3.70
C VAL A 122 -9.78 15.08 -2.22
N PRO A 123 -8.47 15.13 -1.87
CA PRO A 123 -8.04 15.15 -0.48
C PRO A 123 -8.65 16.34 0.29
N ASP A 124 -8.96 16.14 1.56
CA ASP A 124 -9.46 17.20 2.44
C ASP A 124 -8.35 18.19 2.84
N ASP A 125 -8.75 19.32 3.42
CA ASP A 125 -7.84 20.40 3.80
C ASP A 125 -6.78 19.94 4.82
N ASP A 126 -7.12 19.02 5.72
CA ASP A 126 -6.20 18.45 6.70
C ASP A 126 -5.12 17.59 6.03
N THR A 127 -5.50 16.74 5.07
CA THR A 127 -4.57 15.95 4.26
C THR A 127 -3.63 16.84 3.46
N ILE A 128 -4.18 17.88 2.82
CA ILE A 128 -3.40 18.88 2.07
C ILE A 128 -2.43 19.61 3.00
N PHE A 129 -2.90 20.03 4.17
CA PHE A 129 -2.08 20.72 5.17
C PHE A 129 -0.92 19.86 5.66
N LYS A 130 -1.18 18.60 6.01
CA LYS A 130 -0.15 17.62 6.42
C LYS A 130 0.92 17.45 5.34
N PHE A 131 0.50 17.31 4.08
CA PHE A 131 1.43 17.20 2.95
C PHE A 131 2.32 18.45 2.83
N LYS A 132 1.72 19.65 2.86
CA LYS A 132 2.45 20.92 2.80
C LYS A 132 3.44 21.06 3.96
N CYS A 133 3.03 20.73 5.18
CA CYS A 133 3.90 20.78 6.36
C CYS A 133 5.10 19.84 6.24
N ALA A 134 4.87 18.60 5.81
CA ALA A 134 5.94 17.61 5.61
C ALA A 134 6.98 18.08 4.58
N VAL A 135 6.50 18.55 3.43
CA VAL A 135 7.36 19.06 2.35
C VAL A 135 8.13 20.30 2.81
N ASN A 136 7.44 21.29 3.39
CA ASN A 136 8.09 22.54 3.84
C ASN A 136 9.10 22.29 4.96
N GLY A 137 8.82 21.36 5.88
CA GLY A 137 9.76 20.92 6.90
C GLY A 137 11.03 20.33 6.28
N PHE A 138 10.87 19.36 5.39
CA PHE A 138 11.98 18.75 4.66
C PHE A 138 12.82 19.78 3.90
N LEU A 139 12.18 20.68 3.14
CA LEU A 139 12.88 21.71 2.38
C LEU A 139 13.62 22.70 3.27
N LYS A 140 13.07 23.04 4.44
CA LYS A 140 13.71 23.96 5.40
C LYS A 140 14.98 23.35 6.01
N GLU A 141 14.99 22.05 6.26
CA GLU A 141 16.13 21.31 6.81
C GLU A 141 17.18 20.97 5.75
N ASN A 142 16.80 20.93 4.47
CA ASN A 142 17.63 20.50 3.36
C ASN A 142 17.77 21.58 2.28
N LYS A 143 18.00 22.84 2.67
CA LYS A 143 18.06 23.99 1.75
C LYS A 143 19.19 23.89 0.74
N ASP A 144 20.32 23.32 1.14
CA ASP A 144 21.55 23.28 0.34
C ASP A 144 21.56 22.12 -0.68
N ASN A 145 20.56 21.23 -0.63
CA ASN A 145 20.41 20.12 -1.57
C ASN A 145 19.82 20.56 -2.91
N GLU A 146 19.98 21.83 -3.30
CA GLU A 146 19.86 22.23 -4.69
C GLU A 146 21.01 21.59 -5.46
N VAL A 147 20.76 20.39 -5.99
CA VAL A 147 21.60 19.84 -7.05
C VAL A 147 21.60 20.87 -8.17
N SER A 148 22.76 21.46 -8.36
CA SER A 148 23.10 22.35 -9.45
C SER A 148 22.45 21.86 -10.73
N GLY A 149 21.65 22.73 -11.36
CA GLY A 149 21.33 22.55 -12.77
C GLY A 149 22.66 22.40 -13.49
N ARG A 150 22.98 21.17 -13.92
CA ARG A 150 24.09 20.94 -14.84
C ARG A 150 23.71 21.65 -16.13
N LYS A 151 24.24 22.86 -16.30
CA LYS A 151 24.64 23.31 -17.62
C LYS A 151 25.74 22.34 -18.04
N ASP A 152 25.45 21.55 -19.06
CA ASP A 152 26.36 21.15 -20.14
C ASP A 152 25.48 20.65 -21.30
#